data_AF-A0A920LTY7-F1
#
_entry.id   AF-A0A920LTY7-F1
#
_cell.length_a   1.000
_cell.length_b   1.000
_cell.length_c   1.000
_cell.angle_alpha   90.00
_cell.angle_beta   90.00
_cell.angle_gamma   90.00
#
_symmetry.space_group_name_H-M   'P 1'
#
loop_
_entity.id
_entity.type
_entity.pdbx_description
1 polymer ?
#
loop_
_entity_poly.entity_id
_entity_poly.type
_entity_poly.pdbx_seq_one_letter_code
_entity_poly.pdbx_strand_id
1 'polypeptide(L)' 'MEQCGACMVLVDGEPTNSCVRAAAEFEGRQIETVEIFGNPEKMSDIQQILLKKM' A
#
# COMPACT_ATOMS: atom_id res chain seq x y z
N MET A 1 7.90 3.66 -16.62
CA MET A 1 6.47 4.01 -16.58
C MET A 1 5.97 3.60 -15.21
N GLU A 2 5.65 4.58 -14.38
CA GLU A 2 5.28 4.44 -12.95
C GLU A 2 4.21 5.47 -12.57
N GLN A 3 3.39 5.85 -13.54
CA GLN A 3 2.46 6.98 -13.46
C GLN A 3 1.10 6.62 -12.85
N CYS A 4 0.71 5.34 -12.82
CA CYS A 4 -0.62 4.95 -12.33
C CYS A 4 -0.72 4.89 -10.80
N GLY A 5 0.39 4.66 -10.09
CA GLY A 5 0.42 4.53 -8.63
C GLY A 5 -0.27 3.28 -8.06
N ALA A 6 -0.77 2.35 -8.89
CA ALA A 6 -1.51 1.18 -8.41
C ALA A 6 -0.67 0.19 -7.58
N CYS A 7 0.66 0.27 -7.67
CA CYS A 7 1.61 -0.58 -6.95
C CYS A 7 2.21 0.10 -5.70
N MET A 8 1.63 1.22 -5.25
CA MET A 8 2.14 2.00 -4.13
C MET A 8 2.08 1.19 -2.83
N VAL A 9 3.21 1.14 -2.13
CA VAL A 9 3.36 0.60 -0.77
C VAL A 9 4.13 1.61 0.07
N LEU A 10 4.10 1.48 1.39
CA LEU A 10 5.00 2.24 2.26
C LEU A 10 6.25 1.41 2.51
N VAL A 11 7.42 2.04 2.38
CA VAL A 11 8.71 1.43 2.74
C VAL A 11 9.38 2.32 3.75
N ASP A 12 9.50 1.83 4.98
CA ASP A 12 9.92 2.61 6.15
C ASP A 12 9.09 3.90 6.33
N GLY A 13 7.77 3.78 6.09
CA GLY A 13 6.81 4.90 6.17
C GLY A 13 6.71 5.78 4.92
N GLU A 14 7.60 5.62 3.93
CA GLU A 14 7.61 6.47 2.72
C GLU A 14 6.90 5.81 1.53
N PRO A 15 6.01 6.54 0.81
CA PRO A 15 5.30 6.01 -0.34
C PRO A 15 6.26 5.70 -1.50
N THR A 16 6.26 4.44 -1.94
CA THR A 16 7.16 3.92 -2.98
C THR A 16 6.41 3.10 -4.03
N ASN A 17 6.67 3.37 -5.31
CA ASN A 17 6.22 2.51 -6.43
C ASN A 17 7.01 1.19 -6.44
N SER A 18 6.35 0.07 -6.09
CA SER A 18 7.02 -1.23 -6.03
C SER A 18 7.30 -1.86 -7.40
N CYS A 19 6.55 -1.51 -8.45
CA CYS A 19 6.64 -2.19 -9.75
C CYS A 19 7.92 -1.92 -10.55
N VAL A 20 8.72 -0.94 -10.13
CA VAL A 20 9.97 -0.54 -10.79
C VAL A 20 11.20 -0.74 -9.90
N ARG A 21 11.07 -1.55 -8.84
CA ARG A 21 12.13 -1.87 -7.87
C ARG A 21 12.35 -3.38 -7.84
N ALA A 22 13.59 -3.81 -7.72
CA ALA A 22 13.91 -5.21 -7.51
C ALA A 22 13.56 -5.62 -6.08
N ALA A 23 13.05 -6.84 -5.89
CA ALA A 23 12.67 -7.33 -4.56
C ALA A 23 13.83 -7.29 -3.55
N ALA A 24 15.07 -7.52 -4.01
CA ALA A 24 16.28 -7.46 -3.17
C ALA A 24 16.55 -6.06 -2.60
N GLU A 25 16.06 -4.98 -3.22
CA GLU A 25 16.20 -3.62 -2.68
C GLU A 25 15.39 -3.41 -1.39
N PHE A 26 14.42 -4.29 -1.09
CA PHE A 26 13.59 -4.20 0.10
C PHE A 26 14.07 -5.09 1.26
N GLU A 27 15.16 -5.82 1.09
CA GLU A 27 15.69 -6.70 2.14
C GLU A 27 16.01 -5.90 3.41
N GLY A 28 15.49 -6.36 4.55
CA GLY A 28 15.67 -5.71 5.85
C GLY A 28 14.87 -4.42 6.07
N ARG A 29 14.05 -3.99 5.09
CA ARG A 29 13.19 -2.80 5.21
C ARG A 29 11.79 -3.17 5.70
N GLN A 30 11.12 -2.25 6.38
CA GLN A 30 9.73 -2.42 6.77
C GLN A 30 8.83 -2.06 5.59
N ILE A 31 8.01 -3.01 5.13
CA ILE A 31 7.04 -2.80 4.05
C ILE A 31 5.64 -2.86 4.65
N GLU A 32 4.82 -1.86 4.36
CA GLU A 32 3.40 -1.84 4.70
C GLU A 32 2.56 -1.78 3.43
N THR A 33 1.66 -2.74 3.28
CA THR A 33 0.74 -2.88 2.15
C THR A 33 -0.68 -2.55 2.58
N VAL A 34 -1.65 -2.58 1.65
CA VAL A 34 -3.04 -2.18 1.93
C VAL A 34 -3.70 -3.03 3.04
N GLU A 35 -3.23 -4.25 3.23
CA GLU A 35 -3.73 -5.21 4.20
C GLU A 35 -3.55 -4.76 5.65
N ILE A 36 -2.61 -3.84 5.94
CA ILE A 36 -2.45 -3.30 7.31
C ILE A 36 -3.64 -2.46 7.75
N PHE A 37 -4.36 -1.87 6.80
CA PHE A 37 -5.53 -1.03 7.07
C PHE A 37 -6.78 -1.84 7.43
N GLY A 38 -6.77 -3.16 7.24
CA GLY A 38 -7.88 -4.03 7.58
C GLY A 38 -8.24 -4.98 6.45
N ASN A 39 -9.32 -5.72 6.70
CA ASN A 39 -9.87 -6.71 5.78
C ASN A 39 -11.39 -6.45 5.63
N PRO A 40 -12.09 -7.19 4.74
CA PRO A 40 -13.52 -6.97 4.52
C PRO A 40 -14.41 -7.10 5.76
N GLU A 41 -13.99 -7.88 6.77
CA GLU A 41 -14.72 -8.06 8.04
C GLU A 41 -14.42 -6.95 9.06
N LYS A 42 -13.23 -6.35 8.98
CA LYS A 42 -12.79 -5.27 9.87
C LYS A 42 -11.97 -4.24 9.09
N MET A 43 -12.70 -3.37 8.40
CA MET A 43 -12.12 -2.28 7.62
C MET A 43 -11.75 -1.08 8.51
N SER A 44 -10.65 -0.40 8.20
CA SER A 44 -10.35 0.92 8.78
C SER A 44 -11.37 1.98 8.37
N ASP A 45 -11.39 3.09 9.11
CA ASP A 45 -12.26 4.23 8.82
C ASP A 45 -12.11 4.74 7.38
N ILE A 46 -10.88 4.79 6.86
CA ILE A 46 -10.62 5.27 5.48
C ILE A 46 -11.21 4.33 4.43
N GLN A 47 -11.06 3.01 4.61
CA GLN A 47 -11.64 1.99 3.72
C GLN A 47 -13.17 2.06 3.73
N GLN A 48 -13.78 2.21 4.92
CA GLN A 48 -15.23 2.35 5.06
C GLN A 48 -15.78 3.64 4.41
N ILE A 49 -15.07 4.77 4.55
CA ILE A 49 -15.47 6.05 3.94
C ILE A 49 -15.42 5.96 2.41
N LEU A 50 -14.39 5.32 1.85
CA LEU A 50 -14.26 5.18 0.41
C LEU A 50 -15.43 4.41 -0.21
N LEU A 51 -15.85 3.31 0.40
CA LEU A 51 -17.01 2.51 -0.04
C LEU A 51 -18.32 3.29 0.03
N LYS A 52 -18.55 4.09 1.08
CA LYS A 52 -19.76 4.90 1.22
C LYS A 52 -19.91 6.00 0.17
N LYS A 53 -18.82 6.34 -0.52
CA LYS A 53 -18.78 7.39 -1.56
C LYS A 53 -18.80 6.85 -2.99
N MET A 54 -18.90 5.54 -3.16
CA MET A 54 -19.17 4.87 -4.44
C MET A 54 -20.68 4.74 -4.67
#